data_AF-Q8RG23-F1
#
_entry.id   AF-Q8RG23-F1
#
_cell.length_a   1.000
_cell.length_b   1.000
_cell.length_c   1.000
_cell.angle_alpha   90.00
_cell.angle_beta   90.00
_cell.angle_gamma   90.00
#
_symmetry.space_group_name_H-M   'P 1'
#
loop_
_entity.id
_entity.type
_entity.pdbx_description
1 polymer ?
#
loop_
_entity_poly.entity_id
_entity_poly.type
_entity_poly.pdbx_seq_one_letter_code
_entity_poly.pdbx_strand_id
1 'polypeptide(L)' 'MSALSIRLNDDEKKIINAYAKFYNKTITQVVKEAILEKIENEFDLNELNKAIEEYEKNPVSYSSDEVWKMLGI' A
#
# COMPACT_ATOMS: atom_id res chain seq x y z
N MET A 1 13.58 0.29 21.79
CA MET A 1 12.25 0.84 21.48
C MET A 1 12.47 2.24 20.95
N SER A 2 12.01 2.57 19.74
CA SER A 2 12.24 3.88 19.12
C SER A 2 10.95 4.72 19.21
N ALA A 3 11.08 6.01 19.50
CA ALA A 3 9.95 6.93 19.64
C ALA A 3 9.91 7.92 18.47
N LEU A 4 8.71 8.23 18.00
CA LEU A 4 8.43 9.25 16.99
C LEU A 4 7.55 10.32 17.64
N SER A 5 7.97 11.59 17.54
CA SER A 5 7.20 12.74 18.00
C SER A 5 6.78 13.56 16.79
N ILE A 6 5.47 13.80 16.64
CA ILE A 6 4.89 14.59 15.56
C ILE A 6 4.20 15.79 16.20
N ARG A 7 4.54 16.99 15.72
CA ARG A 7 3.82 18.22 16.09
C ARG A 7 2.55 18.29 15.25
N LEU A 8 1.44 18.54 15.91
CA LEU A 8 0.13 18.73 15.28
C LEU A 8 -0.43 20.06 15.76
N ASN A 9 -1.12 20.76 14.87
CA ASN A 9 -2.02 21.84 15.28
C ASN A 9 -3.33 21.27 15.86
N ASP A 10 -4.17 22.14 16.41
CA ASP A 10 -5.39 21.72 17.09
C ASP A 10 -6.40 21.04 16.16
N ASP A 11 -6.49 21.48 14.90
CA ASP A 11 -7.40 20.91 13.90
C ASP A 11 -6.95 19.53 13.45
N GLU A 12 -5.67 19.37 13.13
CA GLU A 12 -5.06 18.07 12.80
C GLU A 12 -5.28 17.06 13.93
N LYS A 13 -5.01 17.47 15.16
CA LYS A 13 -5.23 16.63 16.34
C LYS A 13 -6.70 16.25 16.49
N LYS A 14 -7.63 17.17 16.26
CA LYS A 14 -9.07 16.91 16.35
C LYS A 14 -9.52 15.90 15.30
N ILE A 15 -9.10 16.07 14.05
CA ILE A 15 -9.46 15.19 12.94
C ILE A 15 -8.89 13.78 13.14
N ILE A 16 -7.61 13.67 13.47
CA ILE A 16 -6.95 12.37 13.69
C ILE A 16 -7.60 11.63 14.87
N ASN A 17 -7.96 12.34 15.95
CA ASN A 17 -8.67 11.74 17.08
C ASN A 17 -10.07 11.24 16.70
N ALA A 18 -10.82 12.01 15.92
CA ALA A 18 -12.16 11.60 15.47
C ALA A 18 -12.08 10.36 14.59
N TYR A 19 -11.14 10.32 13.65
CA TYR A 19 -10.87 9.16 12.81
C TYR A 19 -10.50 7.92 13.64
N ALA A 20 -9.52 8.06 14.54
CA ALA A 20 -9.07 6.97 15.40
C ALA A 20 -10.23 6.40 16.24
N LYS A 21 -11.07 7.26 16.83
CA LYS A 21 -12.26 6.84 17.58
C LYS A 21 -13.28 6.10 16.71
N PHE A 22 -13.56 6.63 15.51
CA PHE A 22 -14.54 6.03 14.60
C PHE A 22 -14.15 4.61 14.20
N TYR A 23 -12.86 4.36 13.97
CA TYR A 23 -12.33 3.04 13.61
C TYR A 23 -11.88 2.19 14.81
N ASN A 24 -12.12 2.65 16.05
CA ASN A 24 -11.68 2.00 17.28
C ASN A 24 -10.15 1.69 17.31
N LYS A 25 -9.36 2.65 16.82
CA LYS A 25 -7.90 2.61 16.78
C LYS A 25 -7.29 3.68 17.69
N THR A 26 -6.02 3.50 18.03
CA THR A 26 -5.19 4.54 18.65
C THR A 26 -4.64 5.50 17.60
N ILE A 27 -4.28 6.73 17.99
CA ILE A 27 -3.59 7.68 17.09
C ILE A 27 -2.31 7.05 16.50
N THR A 28 -1.57 6.30 17.32
CA THR A 28 -0.33 5.63 16.89
C THR A 28 -0.60 4.59 15.80
N GLN A 29 -1.69 3.83 15.89
CA GLN A 29 -2.08 2.88 14.84
C GLN A 29 -2.41 3.61 13.54
N VAL A 30 -3.25 4.64 13.61
CA VAL A 30 -3.64 5.44 12.43
C VAL A 30 -2.41 6.03 11.73
N VAL A 31 -1.49 6.64 12.48
CA VAL A 31 -0.28 7.24 11.92
C VAL A 31 0.64 6.17 11.30
N LYS A 32 0.84 5.03 11.98
CA LYS A 32 1.68 3.94 11.45
C LYS A 32 1.11 3.36 10.18
N GLU A 33 -0.18 3.06 10.18
CA GLU A 33 -0.89 2.52 9.01
C GLU A 33 -0.80 3.48 7.84
N ALA A 34 -1.11 4.77 8.03
CA ALA A 34 -1.05 5.76 6.96
C ALA A 34 0.36 5.90 6.36
N ILE A 35 1.41 5.86 7.18
CA ILE A 35 2.80 5.91 6.70
C ILE A 35 3.15 4.65 5.92
N LEU A 36 2.82 3.47 6.44
CA LEU A 36 3.13 2.20 5.78
C LEU A 36 2.36 2.04 4.47
N GLU A 37 1.07 2.37 4.46
CA GLU A 37 0.23 2.37 3.26
C GLU A 37 0.77 3.32 2.19
N LYS A 38 1.26 4.50 2.58
CA LYS A 38 1.90 5.43 1.64
C LYS A 38 3.16 4.85 1.01
N ILE A 39 4.01 4.19 1.81
CA ILE A 39 5.23 3.53 1.34
C ILE A 39 4.90 2.37 0.40
N GLU A 40 3.94 1.53 0.79
CA GLU A 40 3.49 0.38 0.00
C GLU A 40 2.95 0.82 -1.35
N ASN A 41 2.08 1.83 -1.39
CA ASN A 41 1.55 2.36 -2.66
C ASN A 41 2.66 2.87 -3.61
N GLU A 42 3.70 3.51 -3.08
CA GLU A 42 4.84 3.96 -3.90
C GLU A 42 5.68 2.79 -4.41
N PHE A 43 5.88 1.77 -3.57
CA PHE A 43 6.57 0.55 -3.94
C PHE A 43 5.80 -0.24 -5.01
N ASP A 44 4.51 -0.45 -4.81
CA ASP A 44 3.63 -1.16 -5.73
C ASP A 44 3.55 -0.47 -7.09
N LEU A 45 3.44 0.87 -7.10
CA LEU A 45 3.45 1.64 -8.34
C LEU A 45 4.76 1.46 -9.10
N ASN A 46 5.90 1.45 -8.40
CA ASN A 46 7.20 1.22 -9.01
C ASN A 46 7.32 -0.20 -9.59
N GLU A 47 6.87 -1.23 -8.87
CA GLU A 47 6.86 -2.61 -9.38
C GLU A 47 5.92 -2.79 -10.57
N LEU A 48 4.74 -2.17 -10.54
CA LEU A 48 3.81 -2.15 -11.67
C LEU A 48 4.44 -1.54 -12.91
N ASN A 49 5.12 -0.39 -12.78
CA ASN A 49 5.80 0.26 -13.90
C ASN A 49 6.88 -0.65 -14.51
N LYS A 50 7.65 -1.37 -13.68
CA LYS A 50 8.63 -2.35 -14.17
C LYS A 50 7.96 -3.50 -14.91
N ALA A 51 6.88 -4.04 -14.36
CA ALA A 51 6.13 -5.13 -14.99
C ALA A 51 5.55 -4.71 -16.35
N ILE A 52 5.07 -3.46 -16.46
CA ILE A 52 4.62 -2.89 -17.73
C ILE A 52 5.80 -2.78 -18.71
N GLU A 53 6.94 -2.24 -18.31
CA GLU A 53 8.12 -2.10 -19.17
C GLU A 53 8.64 -3.48 -19.66
N GLU A 54 8.64 -4.49 -18.78
CA GLU A 54 9.01 -5.86 -19.14
C GLU A 54 8.03 -6.47 -20.16
N TYR A 55 6.73 -6.28 -19.94
CA TYR A 55 5.70 -6.74 -20.87
C TYR A 55 5.78 -6.00 -22.21
N GLU A 56 6.00 -4.69 -22.24
CA GLU A 56 6.15 -3.93 -23.49
C GLU A 56 7.37 -4.40 -24.30
N LYS A 57 8.45 -4.82 -23.64
CA LYS A 57 9.62 -5.42 -24.30
C LYS A 57 9.31 -6.81 -24.89
N ASN A 58 8.42 -7.58 -24.27
CA ASN A 58 8.02 -8.91 -24.73
C ASN A 58 6.54 -9.19 -24.42
N PRO A 59 5.60 -8.72 -25.28
CA PRO A 59 4.17 -8.69 -24.97
C PRO A 59 3.51 -10.06 -25.22
N VAL A 60 4.02 -11.09 -24.56
CA VAL A 60 3.46 -12.43 -24.59
C VAL A 60 2.51 -12.59 -23.42
N SER A 61 1.28 -13.00 -23.71
CA SER A 61 0.29 -13.38 -22.71
C SER A 61 -0.27 -14.76 -23.07
N TYR A 62 -0.75 -15.46 -22.04
CA TYR A 62 -1.33 -16.79 -22.18
C TYR A 62 -2.75 -16.76 -21.64
N SER A 63 -3.65 -17.47 -22.30
CA SER A 63 -4.99 -17.75 -21.78
C SER A 63 -4.92 -18.62 -20.52
N SER A 64 -5.99 -18.60 -19.72
CA SER A 64 -6.06 -19.43 -18.51
C SER A 64 -5.86 -20.92 -18.82
N ASP A 65 -6.41 -21.42 -19.93
CA ASP A 65 -6.24 -22.81 -20.37
C ASP A 65 -4.78 -23.15 -20.71
N GLU A 66 -4.06 -22.24 -21.38
CA GLU A 66 -2.63 -22.41 -21.67
C GLU A 66 -1.81 -22.43 -20.39
N VAL A 67 -2.09 -21.52 -19.44
CA VAL A 67 -1.40 -21.45 -18.15
C VAL A 67 -1.66 -22.72 -17.33
N TRP A 68 -2.90 -23.20 -17.25
CA TRP A 68 -3.23 -24.45 -16.54
C TRP A 68 -2.48 -25.64 -17.14
N LYS A 69 -2.48 -25.75 -18.46
CA LYS A 69 -1.71 -26.78 -19.17
C LYS A 69 -0.20 -26.68 -18.91
N MET A 70 0.36 -25.47 -18.84
CA MET A 70 1.78 -25.26 -18.49
C MET A 70 2.11 -25.65 -17.05
N LEU A 71 1.19 -25.39 -16.12
CA LEU A 71 1.33 -25.68 -14.70
C LEU A 71 0.95 -27.12 -14.32
N GLY A 72 0.32 -27.88 -15.22
CA GLY A 72 -0.07 -29.28 -15.01
C GLY A 72 -1.25 -29.44 -14.05
N ILE A 73 -2.13 -28.44 -13.98
CA ILE A 73 -3.35 -28.41 -13.17
C ILE A 73 -4.60 -28.42 -14.04
#